data_AF-A0A7S0H430-F1
#
_entry.id   AF-A0A7S0H430-F1
#
_cell.length_a   1.000
_cell.length_b   1.000
_cell.length_c   1.000
_cell.angle_alpha   90.00
_cell.angle_beta   90.00
_cell.angle_gamma   90.00
#
_symmetry.space_group_name_H-M   'P 1'
#
loop_
_entity.id
_entity.type
_entity.pdbx_description
1 polymer ?
#
loop_
_entity_poly.entity_id
_entity_poly.type
_entity_poly.pdbx_seq_one_letter_code
_entity_poly.pdbx_strand_id
1 'polypeptide(L)'
;ETDEDIMRSEGISGQDSGLKSDGKDLGNQMCFGQVYDSKDLKPFKWTCPFSVSITGNKLPRVELWLRQARSLGIGGQLWVGAERMCRWLADKISREGFIEGQRLSQCRIWELGSGIGLTGLFLAALGAYHVVLTDLPKVVPNLQACRDLNPRLASRTSVRALAWGQGEESKMFGQERMEWPQLVVGVDCVYPGTFDALAPTLRILTQNGATILLQQEMRGKRTKRFFRTLKKVKATVLHEEIVGSAEGERTLHRIYKLKSKSSKSIINSSPPPRRSVSTAATGSGGGRGGNQGDSEGADQGGEESGGKGGGWSNPKEKLKRWMANKRVNPSAERNSAPIAAAFKRILTKYKKSMGIETRGAVHVFEIASGTGQHGAYITPRVSNELKDVKVMWQPSELTTDTFDSIVAWAGIAGLRDDQNGQISVLDPVVVDASTDWAKSLLAQTGKKYDVMYVCNCIHIAPWSVAQGIMRGAGGVVRNGGLLMMYGPYAVNGILTPESNQRFDKWLRDKDPEFGVRDIKDLEEEGEKYGMKLIEMVEMPANNFIVVFKKTETN
;
A
#
# COMPACT_ATOMS: atom_id res chain seq x y z
N GLU A 1 15.51 -6.85 7.99
CA GLU A 1 15.81 -6.06 6.78
C GLU A 1 15.47 -4.60 7.12
N THR A 2 16.30 -3.66 6.68
CA THR A 2 16.53 -2.29 7.20
C THR A 2 15.65 -1.23 6.53
N ASP A 3 15.69 0.05 6.95
CA ASP A 3 14.97 1.15 6.28
C ASP A 3 15.36 1.34 4.79
N GLU A 4 16.40 0.65 4.33
CA GLU A 4 16.66 0.37 2.91
C GLU A 4 15.48 -0.30 2.18
N ASP A 5 14.62 -1.04 2.88
CA ASP A 5 13.40 -1.60 2.29
C ASP A 5 12.29 -0.55 2.12
N ILE A 6 12.32 0.55 2.88
CA ILE A 6 11.48 1.74 2.60
C ILE A 6 11.99 2.37 1.30
N MET A 7 13.30 2.55 1.17
CA MET A 7 13.97 3.08 -0.03
C MET A 7 13.77 2.19 -1.28
N ARG A 8 13.74 0.87 -1.13
CA ARG A 8 13.40 -0.09 -2.20
C ARG A 8 11.90 -0.17 -2.47
N SER A 9 11.06 0.02 -1.46
CA SER A 9 9.62 0.26 -1.62
C SER A 9 9.29 1.69 -2.05
N GLU A 10 10.31 2.50 -2.35
CA GLU A 10 10.24 3.86 -2.91
C GLU A 10 11.12 4.02 -4.18
N GLY A 11 11.63 2.90 -4.71
CA GLY A 11 12.17 2.79 -6.07
C GLY A 11 13.49 3.52 -6.38
N ILE A 12 14.52 3.43 -5.53
CA ILE A 12 15.86 3.94 -5.88
C ILE A 12 16.93 2.83 -5.79
N SER A 13 17.28 2.24 -6.93
CA SER A 13 18.61 1.71 -7.23
C SER A 13 19.28 2.70 -8.17
N GLY A 14 20.43 3.26 -7.77
CA GLY A 14 21.05 4.39 -8.44
C GLY A 14 21.44 4.10 -9.89
N GLN A 15 21.19 5.10 -10.75
CA GLN A 15 22.13 5.58 -11.76
C GLN A 15 21.81 7.04 -12.04
N ASP A 16 22.76 7.90 -11.71
CA ASP A 16 22.77 9.33 -11.98
C ASP A 16 22.71 9.58 -13.50
N SER A 17 21.78 10.44 -13.93
CA SER A 17 22.00 11.25 -15.13
C SER A 17 21.35 12.61 -14.87
N GLY A 18 22.22 13.58 -14.61
CA GLY A 18 21.82 14.93 -14.23
C GLY A 18 21.08 15.66 -15.35
N LEU A 19 20.11 16.46 -14.93
CA LEU A 19 19.64 17.65 -15.65
C LEU A 19 18.87 18.52 -14.65
N LYS A 20 19.42 19.71 -14.39
CA LYS A 20 18.73 20.80 -13.68
C LYS A 20 17.62 21.36 -14.60
N SER A 21 16.47 21.66 -14.03
CA SER A 21 15.56 22.65 -14.61
C SER A 21 14.66 23.26 -13.54
N ASP A 22 14.68 24.59 -13.50
CA ASP A 22 13.85 25.47 -12.70
C ASP A 22 12.35 25.37 -13.06
N GLY A 23 11.48 25.67 -12.10
CA GLY A 23 10.10 26.08 -12.42
C GLY A 23 9.01 25.60 -11.47
N LYS A 24 8.66 26.49 -10.53
CA LYS A 24 7.33 26.81 -9.95
C LYS A 24 6.43 25.68 -9.42
N ASP A 25 6.13 25.80 -8.13
CA ASP A 25 5.06 25.14 -7.39
C ASP A 25 3.69 25.25 -8.08
N LEU A 26 3.02 24.11 -8.20
CA LEU A 26 1.59 23.99 -8.46
C LEU A 26 1.08 22.81 -7.63
N GLY A 27 0.14 23.07 -6.72
CA GLY A 27 -0.39 22.11 -5.75
C GLY A 27 -1.14 20.91 -6.36
N ASN A 28 -1.55 20.00 -5.47
CA ASN A 28 -2.27 18.75 -5.73
C ASN A 28 -3.26 18.84 -6.90
N GLN A 29 -3.20 17.87 -7.81
CA GLN A 29 -4.14 17.76 -8.93
C GLN A 29 -5.11 16.59 -8.72
N MET A 30 -6.38 16.85 -9.01
CA MET A 30 -7.41 15.82 -9.06
C MET A 30 -7.47 15.18 -10.45
N CYS A 31 -7.40 13.85 -10.50
CA CYS A 31 -7.79 13.07 -11.66
C CYS A 31 -8.73 11.96 -11.21
N PHE A 32 -9.93 11.87 -11.82
CA PHE A 32 -10.91 10.81 -11.56
C PHE A 32 -11.28 10.62 -10.08
N GLY A 33 -11.44 11.72 -9.33
CA GLY A 33 -11.92 11.69 -7.94
C GLY A 33 -10.90 11.24 -6.89
N GLN A 34 -9.63 11.06 -7.26
CA GLN A 34 -8.53 10.82 -6.32
C GLN A 34 -7.56 12.01 -6.30
N VAL A 35 -7.11 12.41 -5.11
CA VAL A 35 -6.11 13.47 -4.91
C VAL A 35 -4.73 12.84 -5.05
N TYR A 36 -3.97 13.31 -6.04
CA TYR A 36 -2.58 12.93 -6.25
C TYR A 36 -1.67 14.11 -5.90
N ASP A 37 -0.51 13.84 -5.31
CA ASP A 37 0.54 14.85 -5.19
C ASP A 37 0.96 15.27 -6.61
N SER A 38 1.04 16.58 -6.87
CA SER A 38 1.53 17.16 -8.12
C SER A 38 2.87 16.59 -8.60
N LYS A 39 3.76 16.19 -7.68
CA LYS A 39 5.07 15.57 -7.96
C LYS A 39 4.96 14.09 -8.35
N ASP A 40 3.88 13.41 -7.95
CA ASP A 40 3.54 12.01 -8.26
C ASP A 40 2.87 11.84 -9.64
N LEU A 41 2.74 12.91 -10.43
CA LEU A 41 2.03 12.85 -11.72
C LEU A 41 2.94 13.01 -12.94
N LYS A 42 4.25 13.22 -12.76
CA LYS A 42 5.17 13.40 -13.90
C LYS A 42 5.37 12.05 -14.64
N PRO A 43 4.95 11.95 -15.91
CA PRO A 43 5.27 10.79 -16.71
C PRO A 43 6.80 10.69 -16.91
N PHE A 44 7.32 9.47 -16.92
CA PHE A 44 8.70 9.18 -17.29
C PHE A 44 8.72 8.17 -18.44
N LYS A 45 9.76 8.25 -19.26
CA LYS A 45 9.95 7.31 -20.37
C LYS A 45 10.81 6.15 -19.91
N TRP A 46 10.21 4.97 -19.78
CA TRP A 46 10.95 3.72 -19.66
C TRP A 46 11.41 3.28 -21.04
N THR A 47 12.70 3.02 -21.18
CA THR A 47 13.28 2.57 -22.44
C THR A 47 13.89 1.19 -22.24
N CYS A 48 13.42 0.22 -23.02
CA CYS A 48 13.90 -1.15 -22.95
C CYS A 48 15.43 -1.20 -23.06
N PRO A 49 16.15 -1.58 -21.98
CA PRO A 49 17.61 -1.48 -21.93
C PRO A 49 18.32 -2.65 -22.62
N PHE A 50 17.55 -3.62 -23.13
CA PHE A 50 18.04 -4.80 -23.85
C PHE A 50 17.44 -4.84 -25.25
N SER A 51 18.16 -5.50 -26.17
CA SER A 51 17.67 -5.70 -27.53
C SER A 51 16.57 -6.76 -27.56
N VAL A 52 15.56 -6.54 -28.40
CA VAL A 52 14.47 -7.51 -28.63
C VAL A 52 14.37 -7.79 -30.13
N SER A 53 14.27 -9.06 -30.51
CA SER A 53 14.13 -9.46 -31.91
C SER A 53 13.10 -10.57 -32.04
N ILE A 54 11.97 -10.31 -32.70
CA ILE A 54 10.96 -11.37 -32.91
C ILE A 54 11.24 -12.05 -34.24
N THR A 55 11.42 -13.38 -34.23
CA THR A 55 11.69 -14.18 -35.44
C THR A 55 12.83 -13.64 -36.29
N GLY A 56 13.92 -13.21 -35.66
CA GLY A 56 15.10 -12.64 -36.32
C GLY A 56 14.99 -11.17 -36.73
N ASN A 57 13.78 -10.59 -36.74
CA ASN A 57 13.59 -9.17 -36.99
C ASN A 57 13.84 -8.38 -35.72
N LYS A 58 14.91 -7.58 -35.69
CA LYS A 58 15.12 -6.59 -34.62
C LYS A 58 13.91 -5.68 -34.55
N LEU A 59 13.26 -5.66 -33.40
CA LEU A 59 12.21 -4.69 -33.15
C LEU A 59 12.86 -3.30 -32.96
N PRO A 60 12.16 -2.23 -33.34
CA PRO A 60 12.54 -0.90 -32.89
C PRO A 60 12.58 -0.87 -31.35
N ARG A 61 13.38 0.05 -30.81
CA ARG A 61 13.54 0.25 -29.37
C ARG A 61 12.15 0.40 -28.71
N VAL A 62 11.81 -0.50 -27.79
CA VAL A 62 10.54 -0.42 -27.06
C VAL A 62 10.67 0.71 -26.02
N GLU A 63 9.85 1.74 -26.19
CA GLU A 63 9.76 2.88 -25.30
C GLU A 63 8.33 2.98 -24.78
N LEU A 64 8.18 3.10 -23.46
CA LEU A 64 6.90 3.19 -22.78
C LEU A 64 6.89 4.42 -21.88
N TRP A 65 5.83 5.21 -21.95
CA TRP A 65 5.60 6.30 -21.01
C TRP A 65 4.79 5.79 -19.84
N LEU A 66 5.33 5.93 -18.63
CA LEU A 66 4.73 5.42 -17.41
C LEU A 66 4.65 6.55 -16.39
N ARG A 67 3.85 6.35 -15.34
CA ARG A 67 3.67 7.32 -14.27
C ARG A 67 3.70 6.60 -12.93
N GLN A 68 4.62 7.01 -12.05
CA GLN A 68 4.67 6.51 -10.69
C GLN A 68 3.87 7.42 -9.79
N ALA A 69 2.97 6.85 -8.98
CA ALA A 69 2.15 7.59 -8.02
C ALA A 69 2.40 7.01 -6.61
N ARG A 70 3.36 7.59 -5.88
CA ARG A 70 3.79 7.06 -4.57
C ARG A 70 2.66 7.06 -3.55
N SER A 71 1.72 7.99 -3.65
CA SER A 71 0.48 8.01 -2.86
C SER A 71 -0.35 6.72 -2.92
N LEU A 72 -0.20 5.91 -3.99
CA LEU A 72 -0.86 4.60 -4.12
C LEU A 72 -0.12 3.46 -3.39
N GLY A 73 0.99 3.77 -2.72
CA GLY A 73 1.87 2.80 -2.09
C GLY A 73 2.56 1.90 -3.12
N ILE A 74 2.68 0.61 -2.80
CA ILE A 74 3.40 -0.37 -3.64
C ILE A 74 2.82 -0.55 -5.05
N GLY A 75 1.53 -0.25 -5.27
CA GLY A 75 0.87 -0.36 -6.57
C GLY A 75 1.18 0.80 -7.52
N GLY A 76 1.73 1.90 -7.02
CA GLY A 76 2.06 3.07 -7.83
C GLY A 76 3.51 3.11 -8.32
N GLN A 77 4.28 2.03 -8.19
CA GLN A 77 5.74 2.06 -8.35
C GLN A 77 6.24 1.07 -9.38
N LEU A 78 7.41 1.38 -9.94
CA LEU A 78 8.16 0.47 -10.81
C LEU A 78 8.98 -0.52 -9.97
N TRP A 79 8.82 -1.82 -10.24
CA TRP A 79 9.55 -2.89 -9.56
C TRP A 79 10.64 -3.49 -10.44
N VAL A 80 11.80 -3.78 -9.84
CA VAL A 80 12.91 -4.50 -10.51
C VAL A 80 12.46 -5.87 -11.04
N GLY A 81 11.53 -6.52 -10.34
CA GLY A 81 10.90 -7.77 -10.80
C GLY A 81 10.23 -7.63 -12.17
N ALA A 82 9.59 -6.49 -12.45
CA ALA A 82 8.92 -6.22 -13.72
C ALA A 82 9.92 -6.09 -14.87
N GLU A 83 11.05 -5.40 -14.65
CA GLU A 83 12.11 -5.30 -15.65
C GLU A 83 12.79 -6.64 -15.92
N ARG A 84 13.03 -7.45 -14.87
CA ARG A 84 13.57 -8.80 -15.01
C ARG A 84 12.61 -9.71 -15.78
N MET A 85 11.31 -9.62 -15.50
CA MET A 85 10.28 -10.33 -16.25
C MET A 85 10.27 -9.89 -17.71
N CYS A 86 10.35 -8.58 -18.01
CA CYS A 86 10.44 -8.09 -19.38
C CYS A 86 11.68 -8.61 -20.12
N ARG A 87 12.85 -8.65 -19.46
CA ARG A 87 14.08 -9.20 -20.04
C ARG A 87 13.93 -10.68 -20.37
N TRP A 88 13.40 -11.45 -19.43
CA TRP A 88 13.19 -12.89 -19.62
C TRP A 88 12.18 -13.16 -20.74
N LEU A 89 11.06 -12.42 -20.77
CA LEU A 89 10.06 -12.51 -21.82
C LEU A 89 10.67 -12.16 -23.19
N ALA A 90 11.47 -11.09 -23.26
CA ALA A 90 12.15 -10.69 -24.48
C ALA A 90 13.07 -11.80 -25.02
N ASP A 91 13.87 -12.44 -24.16
CA ASP A 91 14.75 -13.53 -24.55
C ASP A 91 13.96 -14.76 -25.05
N LYS A 92 12.94 -15.20 -24.29
CA LYS A 92 12.08 -16.34 -24.68
C LYS A 92 11.35 -16.10 -26.01
N ILE A 93 10.69 -14.95 -26.13
CA ILE A 93 9.95 -14.57 -27.33
C ILE A 93 10.92 -14.39 -28.51
N SER A 94 12.14 -13.91 -28.27
CA SER A 94 13.11 -13.72 -29.36
C SER A 94 13.64 -15.04 -29.91
N ARG A 95 13.89 -16.03 -29.05
CA ARG A 95 14.38 -17.36 -29.44
C ARG A 95 13.30 -18.17 -30.15
N GLU A 96 12.08 -18.11 -29.66
CA GLU A 96 11.02 -19.01 -30.11
C GLU A 96 10.07 -18.33 -31.09
N GLY A 97 9.83 -17.02 -30.99
CA GLY A 97 8.73 -16.34 -31.69
C GLY A 97 7.35 -16.69 -31.11
N PHE A 98 7.34 -17.52 -30.06
CA PHE A 98 6.19 -18.01 -29.33
C PHE A 98 6.39 -17.72 -27.84
N ILE A 99 5.30 -17.72 -27.09
CA ILE A 99 5.30 -17.81 -25.63
C ILE A 99 4.40 -18.97 -25.26
N GLU A 100 4.93 -19.93 -24.52
CA GLU A 100 4.18 -21.12 -24.09
C GLU A 100 3.53 -21.88 -25.26
N GLY A 101 4.25 -21.98 -26.39
CA GLY A 101 3.80 -22.66 -27.60
C GLY A 101 2.77 -21.89 -28.44
N GLN A 102 2.45 -20.64 -28.09
CA GLN A 102 1.51 -19.80 -28.83
C GLN A 102 2.18 -18.56 -29.40
N ARG A 103 1.79 -18.20 -30.63
CA ARG A 103 2.35 -17.02 -31.28
C ARG A 103 1.86 -15.80 -30.51
N LEU A 104 2.77 -14.93 -30.10
CA LEU A 104 2.44 -13.78 -29.25
C LEU A 104 1.28 -12.95 -29.84
N SER A 105 1.25 -12.77 -31.16
CA SER A 105 0.19 -12.06 -31.89
C SER A 105 -1.21 -12.65 -31.79
N GLN A 106 -1.34 -13.86 -31.23
CA GLN A 106 -2.61 -14.55 -30.99
C GLN A 106 -2.93 -14.67 -29.49
N CYS A 107 -2.01 -14.31 -28.61
CA CYS A 107 -2.19 -14.47 -27.17
C CYS A 107 -3.04 -13.35 -26.58
N ARG A 108 -4.16 -13.72 -25.93
CA ARG A 108 -4.79 -12.86 -24.92
C ARG A 108 -4.11 -13.08 -23.59
N ILE A 109 -3.66 -11.98 -23.01
CA ILE A 109 -2.85 -11.98 -21.79
C ILE A 109 -3.58 -11.19 -20.71
N TRP A 110 -3.62 -11.74 -19.51
CA TRP A 110 -3.98 -10.96 -18.33
C TRP A 110 -2.75 -10.73 -17.47
N GLU A 111 -2.56 -9.51 -17.00
CA GLU A 111 -1.56 -9.19 -16.00
C GLU A 111 -2.25 -8.98 -14.65
N LEU A 112 -1.86 -9.77 -13.65
CA LEU A 112 -2.36 -9.66 -12.28
C LEU A 112 -1.44 -8.74 -11.48
N GLY A 113 -2.01 -7.75 -10.80
CA GLY A 113 -1.23 -6.82 -9.98
C GLY A 113 -0.27 -5.99 -10.83
N SER A 114 -0.81 -5.39 -11.90
CA SER A 114 -0.05 -4.64 -12.90
C SER A 114 0.76 -3.47 -12.31
N GLY A 115 0.33 -2.89 -11.19
CA GLY A 115 0.88 -1.67 -10.64
C GLY A 115 0.81 -0.53 -11.66
N ILE A 116 1.97 -0.10 -12.18
CA ILE A 116 2.05 0.91 -13.25
C ILE A 116 1.92 0.31 -14.68
N GLY A 117 1.88 -1.02 -14.81
CA GLY A 117 1.59 -1.73 -16.06
C GLY A 117 2.78 -2.04 -16.97
N LEU A 118 4.03 -1.98 -16.47
CA LEU A 118 5.23 -2.16 -17.31
C LEU A 118 5.19 -3.47 -18.10
N THR A 119 5.00 -4.62 -17.44
CA THR A 119 5.13 -5.92 -18.10
C THR A 119 3.99 -6.17 -19.10
N GLY A 120 2.76 -5.83 -18.76
CA GLY A 120 1.64 -5.93 -19.68
C GLY A 120 1.74 -4.97 -20.89
N LEU A 121 2.13 -3.72 -20.68
CA LEU A 121 2.35 -2.75 -21.77
C LEU A 121 3.51 -3.16 -22.67
N PHE A 122 4.57 -3.74 -22.08
CA PHE A 122 5.69 -4.30 -22.82
C PHE A 122 5.25 -5.44 -23.75
N LEU A 123 4.47 -6.41 -23.24
CA LEU A 123 3.92 -7.49 -24.06
C LEU A 123 3.00 -6.98 -25.18
N ALA A 124 2.21 -5.94 -24.91
CA ALA A 124 1.40 -5.29 -25.95
C ALA A 124 2.27 -4.63 -27.03
N ALA A 125 3.37 -3.97 -26.64
CA ALA A 125 4.33 -3.35 -27.56
C ALA A 125 5.08 -4.39 -28.41
N LEU A 126 5.33 -5.59 -27.86
CA LEU A 126 5.86 -6.73 -28.60
C LEU A 126 4.85 -7.39 -29.54
N GLY A 127 3.59 -6.95 -29.51
CA GLY A 127 2.57 -7.36 -30.47
C GLY A 127 1.56 -8.39 -29.96
N ALA A 128 1.43 -8.58 -28.64
CA ALA A 128 0.37 -9.40 -28.07
C ALA A 128 -1.02 -9.05 -28.66
N TYR A 129 -1.89 -10.04 -28.85
CA TYR A 129 -3.21 -9.81 -29.47
C TYR A 129 -4.02 -8.80 -28.65
N HIS A 130 -4.08 -9.02 -27.34
CA HIS A 130 -4.70 -8.12 -26.38
C HIS A 130 -4.18 -8.40 -24.96
N VAL A 131 -3.91 -7.35 -24.19
CA VAL A 131 -3.47 -7.43 -22.80
C VAL A 131 -4.48 -6.73 -21.89
N VAL A 132 -5.02 -7.45 -20.91
CA VAL A 132 -5.85 -6.88 -19.85
C VAL A 132 -4.96 -6.62 -18.65
N LEU A 133 -4.76 -5.34 -18.33
CA LEU A 133 -4.00 -4.88 -17.17
C LEU A 133 -4.94 -4.84 -15.96
N THR A 134 -4.60 -5.51 -14.87
CA THR A 134 -5.49 -5.61 -13.71
C THR A 134 -4.80 -5.30 -12.40
N ASP A 135 -5.49 -4.54 -11.54
CA ASP A 135 -5.04 -4.24 -10.19
C ASP A 135 -6.24 -3.89 -9.29
N LEU A 136 -5.99 -3.54 -8.03
CA LEU A 136 -7.00 -3.08 -7.10
C LEU A 136 -7.72 -1.82 -7.62
N PRO A 137 -9.02 -1.61 -7.30
CA PRO A 137 -9.78 -0.44 -7.74
C PRO A 137 -9.07 0.89 -7.50
N LYS A 138 -8.33 1.02 -6.40
CA LYS A 138 -7.58 2.23 -6.06
C LYS A 138 -6.38 2.51 -6.98
N VAL A 139 -5.81 1.49 -7.64
CA VAL A 139 -4.63 1.58 -8.52
C VAL A 139 -5.04 1.80 -9.98
N VAL A 140 -6.22 1.30 -10.35
CA VAL A 140 -6.78 1.39 -11.72
C VAL A 140 -6.70 2.77 -12.35
N PRO A 141 -7.01 3.90 -11.67
CA PRO A 141 -6.91 5.22 -12.30
C PRO A 141 -5.49 5.58 -12.76
N ASN A 142 -4.47 5.24 -11.98
CA ASN A 142 -3.08 5.47 -12.39
C ASN A 142 -2.64 4.50 -13.49
N LEU A 143 -3.06 3.24 -13.42
CA LEU A 143 -2.79 2.24 -14.45
C LEU A 143 -3.43 2.62 -15.79
N GLN A 144 -4.65 3.17 -15.76
CA GLN A 144 -5.34 3.73 -16.93
C GLN A 144 -4.56 4.92 -17.50
N ALA A 145 -4.06 5.84 -16.66
CA ALA A 145 -3.21 6.93 -17.12
C ALA A 145 -1.90 6.43 -17.76
N CYS A 146 -1.23 5.43 -17.19
CA CYS A 146 -0.05 4.79 -17.80
C CYS A 146 -0.39 4.19 -19.17
N ARG A 147 -1.54 3.53 -19.31
CA ARG A 147 -1.99 3.03 -20.61
C ARG A 147 -2.21 4.17 -21.60
N ASP A 148 -2.87 5.25 -21.19
CA ASP A 148 -3.24 6.37 -22.05
C ASP A 148 -2.05 7.21 -22.51
N LEU A 149 -0.96 7.22 -21.73
CA LEU A 149 0.34 7.75 -22.14
C LEU A 149 0.98 6.98 -23.32
N ASN A 150 0.45 5.79 -23.66
CA ASN A 150 0.92 4.94 -24.75
C ASN A 150 -0.20 4.70 -25.80
N PRO A 151 -0.67 5.75 -26.51
CA PRO A 151 -1.86 5.66 -27.36
C PRO A 151 -1.75 4.64 -28.50
N ARG A 152 -0.52 4.33 -28.96
CA ARG A 152 -0.28 3.28 -29.98
C ARG A 152 -0.68 1.89 -29.50
N LEU A 153 -0.71 1.66 -28.18
CA LEU A 153 -1.07 0.38 -27.57
C LEU A 153 -2.56 0.30 -27.24
N ALA A 154 -3.32 1.39 -27.44
CA ALA A 154 -4.69 1.53 -26.99
C ALA A 154 -5.63 0.41 -27.50
N SER A 155 -5.49 0.03 -28.76
CA SER A 155 -6.30 -1.03 -29.39
C SER A 155 -5.93 -2.45 -28.95
N ARG A 156 -4.83 -2.60 -28.20
CA ARG A 156 -4.28 -3.85 -27.70
C ARG A 156 -4.32 -3.95 -26.18
N THR A 157 -4.78 -2.91 -25.48
CA THR A 157 -4.77 -2.89 -24.02
C THR A 157 -6.09 -2.37 -23.44
N SER A 158 -6.49 -2.98 -22.33
CA SER A 158 -7.60 -2.51 -21.50
C SER A 158 -7.21 -2.58 -20.04
N VAL A 159 -7.69 -1.65 -19.22
CA VAL A 159 -7.48 -1.67 -17.77
C VAL A 159 -8.76 -2.08 -17.06
N ARG A 160 -8.65 -2.93 -16.02
CA ARG A 160 -9.77 -3.38 -15.21
C ARG A 160 -9.39 -3.48 -13.73
N ALA A 161 -10.36 -3.23 -12.86
CA ALA A 161 -10.22 -3.57 -11.45
C ALA A 161 -10.33 -5.09 -11.27
N LEU A 162 -9.43 -5.68 -10.50
CA LEU A 162 -9.52 -7.07 -10.08
C LEU A 162 -8.91 -7.21 -8.68
N ALA A 163 -9.76 -7.30 -7.66
CA ALA A 163 -9.33 -7.69 -6.32
C ALA A 163 -9.33 -9.22 -6.19
N TRP A 164 -8.16 -9.80 -5.90
CA TRP A 164 -8.01 -11.26 -5.83
C TRP A 164 -8.87 -11.89 -4.73
N GLY A 165 -9.41 -13.08 -5.00
CA GLY A 165 -10.05 -13.93 -4.00
C GLY A 165 -11.43 -13.47 -3.53
N GLN A 166 -11.98 -12.42 -4.14
CA GLN A 166 -13.32 -11.89 -3.85
C GLN A 166 -14.39 -12.44 -4.81
N GLY A 167 -14.03 -13.35 -5.72
CA GLY A 167 -14.96 -13.87 -6.75
C GLY A 167 -15.31 -12.85 -7.83
N GLU A 168 -14.56 -11.75 -7.92
CA GLU A 168 -14.71 -10.72 -8.97
C GLU A 168 -14.28 -11.23 -10.35
N GLU A 169 -13.39 -12.24 -10.40
CA GLU A 169 -13.00 -12.92 -11.62
C GLU A 169 -14.25 -13.43 -12.35
N SER A 170 -15.16 -14.08 -11.62
CA SER A 170 -16.40 -14.63 -12.15
C SER A 170 -17.39 -13.57 -12.61
N LYS A 171 -17.26 -12.31 -12.17
CA LYS A 171 -18.10 -11.18 -12.65
C LYS A 171 -17.54 -10.57 -13.93
N MET A 172 -16.22 -10.65 -14.14
CA MET A 172 -15.60 -10.32 -15.43
C MET A 172 -15.98 -11.32 -16.53
N PHE A 173 -16.49 -12.51 -16.15
CA PHE A 173 -16.94 -13.55 -17.08
C PHE A 173 -18.47 -13.67 -17.09
N GLY A 174 -19.05 -13.63 -18.29
CA GLY A 174 -20.47 -13.94 -18.53
C GLY A 174 -21.35 -12.76 -18.96
N GLN A 175 -21.04 -11.52 -18.55
CA GLN A 175 -21.87 -10.36 -18.91
C GLN A 175 -21.41 -9.60 -20.18
N GLU A 176 -20.11 -9.66 -20.55
CA GLU A 176 -19.54 -8.80 -21.61
C GLU A 176 -18.85 -9.53 -22.78
N ARG A 177 -19.07 -10.84 -22.99
CA ARG A 177 -18.43 -11.64 -24.08
C ARG A 177 -16.88 -11.63 -24.06
N MET A 178 -16.22 -11.53 -22.90
CA MET A 178 -14.76 -11.72 -22.82
C MET A 178 -14.39 -13.21 -22.84
N GLU A 179 -13.44 -13.57 -23.72
CA GLU A 179 -12.84 -14.91 -23.77
C GLU A 179 -11.72 -15.04 -22.71
N TRP A 180 -11.58 -16.23 -22.12
CA TRP A 180 -10.54 -16.56 -21.15
C TRP A 180 -9.13 -16.30 -21.71
N PRO A 181 -8.20 -15.77 -20.89
CA PRO A 181 -6.81 -15.57 -21.32
C PRO A 181 -6.13 -16.92 -21.57
N GLN A 182 -5.31 -16.98 -22.61
CA GLN A 182 -4.43 -18.13 -22.84
C GLN A 182 -3.22 -18.08 -21.88
N LEU A 183 -2.77 -16.87 -21.57
CA LEU A 183 -1.62 -16.61 -20.71
C LEU A 183 -1.99 -15.61 -19.61
N VAL A 184 -1.52 -15.88 -18.40
CA VAL A 184 -1.58 -14.93 -17.29
C VAL A 184 -0.15 -14.66 -16.85
N VAL A 185 0.19 -13.39 -16.62
CA VAL A 185 1.46 -12.97 -16.06
C VAL A 185 1.23 -12.31 -14.71
N GLY A 186 2.12 -12.53 -13.76
CA GLY A 186 2.12 -11.83 -12.48
C GLY A 186 3.56 -11.63 -11.99
N VAL A 187 3.83 -10.45 -11.46
CA VAL A 187 5.17 -10.02 -11.06
C VAL A 187 5.12 -9.62 -9.60
N ASP A 188 5.90 -10.31 -8.77
CA ASP A 188 5.99 -10.08 -7.31
C ASP A 188 4.64 -9.96 -6.59
N CYS A 189 3.62 -10.66 -7.10
CA CYS A 189 2.25 -10.64 -6.57
C CYS A 189 2.13 -11.26 -5.17
N VAL A 190 3.18 -11.93 -4.67
CA VAL A 190 3.13 -12.72 -3.45
C VAL A 190 3.92 -12.06 -2.32
N TYR A 191 3.20 -11.39 -1.43
CA TYR A 191 3.73 -10.67 -0.27
C TYR A 191 2.81 -10.85 0.95
N PRO A 192 3.24 -10.48 2.19
CA PRO A 192 2.39 -10.52 3.37
C PRO A 192 0.99 -9.95 3.11
N GLY A 193 -0.05 -10.71 3.44
CA GLY A 193 -1.44 -10.31 3.22
C GLY A 193 -2.09 -10.81 1.91
N THR A 194 -1.33 -11.13 0.85
CA THR A 194 -1.93 -11.52 -0.44
C THR A 194 -2.12 -13.02 -0.65
N PHE A 195 -1.42 -13.84 0.13
CA PHE A 195 -1.37 -15.29 -0.07
C PHE A 195 -2.74 -15.98 -0.15
N ASP A 196 -3.66 -15.64 0.75
CA ASP A 196 -4.96 -16.29 0.82
C ASP A 196 -5.95 -15.74 -0.22
N ALA A 197 -5.74 -14.50 -0.67
CA ALA A 197 -6.54 -13.84 -1.70
C ALA A 197 -6.12 -14.29 -3.12
N LEU A 198 -4.82 -14.44 -3.39
CA LEU A 198 -4.31 -14.77 -4.73
C LEU A 198 -4.57 -16.24 -5.13
N ALA A 199 -4.47 -17.19 -4.19
CA ALA A 199 -4.59 -18.61 -4.52
C ALA A 199 -5.92 -19.01 -5.20
N PRO A 200 -7.09 -18.52 -4.75
CA PRO A 200 -8.37 -18.75 -5.45
C PRO A 200 -8.38 -18.23 -6.89
N THR A 201 -7.88 -17.01 -7.13
CA THR A 201 -7.77 -16.40 -8.48
C THR A 201 -6.95 -17.27 -9.42
N LEU A 202 -5.73 -17.65 -8.99
CA LEU A 202 -4.84 -18.51 -9.78
C LEU A 202 -5.47 -19.89 -10.06
N ARG A 203 -6.21 -20.43 -9.10
CA ARG A 203 -6.91 -21.72 -9.27
C ARG A 203 -7.97 -21.61 -10.35
N ILE A 204 -8.82 -20.60 -10.31
CA ILE A 204 -9.89 -20.40 -11.31
C ILE A 204 -9.28 -20.22 -12.70
N LEU A 205 -8.25 -19.38 -12.84
CA LEU A 205 -7.58 -19.13 -14.13
C LEU A 205 -6.96 -20.40 -14.70
N THR A 206 -6.23 -21.17 -13.89
CA THR A 206 -5.63 -22.44 -14.34
C THR A 206 -6.68 -23.49 -14.68
N GLN A 207 -7.78 -23.60 -13.91
CA GLN A 207 -8.88 -24.52 -14.19
C GLN A 207 -9.57 -24.24 -15.53
N ASN A 208 -9.60 -22.97 -15.95
CA ASN A 208 -10.14 -22.55 -17.24
C ASN A 208 -9.09 -22.55 -18.37
N GLY A 209 -7.97 -23.25 -18.17
CA GLY A 209 -7.01 -23.55 -19.25
C GLY A 209 -5.88 -22.53 -19.42
N ALA A 210 -5.84 -21.45 -18.64
CA ALA A 210 -4.75 -20.48 -18.72
C ALA A 210 -3.43 -21.10 -18.24
N THR A 211 -2.35 -20.79 -18.95
CA THR A 211 -0.98 -20.98 -18.44
C THR A 211 -0.60 -19.73 -17.65
N ILE A 212 -0.04 -19.89 -16.47
CA ILE A 212 0.37 -18.74 -15.63
C ILE A 212 1.89 -18.69 -15.52
N LEU A 213 2.46 -17.52 -15.75
CA LEU A 213 3.85 -17.19 -15.45
C LEU A 213 3.90 -16.23 -14.27
N LEU A 214 4.48 -16.68 -13.16
CA LEU A 214 4.67 -15.86 -11.96
C LEU A 214 6.15 -15.62 -11.73
N GLN A 215 6.57 -14.37 -11.82
CA GLN A 215 7.88 -13.96 -11.33
C GLN A 215 7.77 -13.65 -9.84
N GLN A 216 8.68 -14.22 -9.04
CA GLN A 216 8.76 -13.95 -7.61
C GLN A 216 10.21 -13.75 -7.16
N GLU A 217 10.44 -12.70 -6.38
CA GLU A 217 11.65 -12.50 -5.62
C GLU A 217 11.64 -13.38 -4.36
N MET A 218 12.68 -14.20 -4.19
CA MET A 218 12.76 -15.19 -3.12
C MET A 218 13.50 -14.62 -1.91
N ARG A 219 12.78 -14.46 -0.80
CA ARG A 219 13.34 -13.93 0.46
C ARG A 219 12.89 -14.74 1.68
N GLY A 220 13.83 -15.48 2.27
CA GLY A 220 13.69 -16.09 3.61
C GLY A 220 12.32 -16.74 3.92
N LYS A 221 11.60 -16.21 4.92
CA LYS A 221 10.29 -16.73 5.36
C LYS A 221 9.16 -16.52 4.32
N ARG A 222 9.28 -15.55 3.41
CA ARG A 222 8.28 -15.27 2.35
C ARG A 222 8.20 -16.42 1.35
N THR A 223 9.35 -17.00 1.02
CA THR A 223 9.51 -18.20 0.19
C THR A 223 8.64 -19.36 0.67
N LYS A 224 8.63 -19.65 1.98
CA LYS A 224 7.82 -20.74 2.55
C LYS A 224 6.30 -20.51 2.36
N ARG A 225 5.85 -19.25 2.50
CA ARG A 225 4.43 -18.89 2.32
C ARG A 225 4.03 -18.85 0.84
N PHE A 226 4.93 -18.44 -0.05
CA PHE A 226 4.75 -18.55 -1.50
C PHE A 226 4.48 -20.00 -1.91
N PHE A 227 5.34 -20.95 -1.49
CA PHE A 227 5.12 -22.37 -1.79
C PHE A 227 3.84 -22.91 -1.15
N ARG A 228 3.44 -22.43 0.03
CA ARG A 228 2.13 -22.77 0.61
C ARG A 228 0.97 -22.28 -0.25
N THR A 229 1.12 -21.12 -0.88
CA THR A 229 0.13 -20.56 -1.82
C THR A 229 0.04 -21.42 -3.06
N LEU A 230 1.17 -21.75 -3.69
CA LEU A 230 1.21 -22.65 -4.85
C LEU A 230 0.55 -24.01 -4.55
N LYS A 231 0.81 -24.59 -3.37
CA LYS A 231 0.13 -25.83 -2.92
C LYS A 231 -1.40 -25.68 -2.89
N LYS A 232 -1.93 -24.51 -2.53
CA LYS A 232 -3.37 -24.22 -2.53
C LYS A 232 -3.96 -24.07 -3.93
N VAL A 233 -3.19 -23.68 -4.94
CA VAL A 233 -3.69 -23.44 -6.31
C VAL A 233 -4.20 -24.73 -6.97
N LYS A 234 -3.79 -25.92 -6.50
CA LYS A 234 -4.06 -27.23 -7.15
C LYS A 234 -3.53 -27.31 -8.60
N ALA A 235 -2.61 -26.43 -8.98
CA ALA A 235 -1.89 -26.46 -10.25
C ALA A 235 -0.57 -27.23 -10.11
N THR A 236 -0.03 -27.70 -11.23
CA THR A 236 1.32 -28.25 -11.34
C THR A 236 2.28 -27.11 -11.67
N VAL A 237 3.40 -27.03 -10.94
CA VAL A 237 4.55 -26.23 -11.35
C VAL A 237 5.26 -26.99 -12.46
N LEU A 238 5.18 -26.51 -13.69
CA LEU A 238 5.74 -27.18 -14.86
C LEU A 238 7.20 -26.83 -15.09
N HIS A 239 7.59 -25.62 -14.70
CA HIS A 239 8.94 -25.12 -14.86
C HIS A 239 9.25 -24.08 -13.79
N GLU A 240 10.49 -24.09 -13.31
CA GLU A 240 11.06 -23.10 -12.42
C GLU A 240 12.41 -22.69 -13.02
N GLU A 241 12.51 -21.42 -13.43
CA GLU A 241 13.74 -20.87 -13.98
C GLU A 241 14.31 -19.84 -13.02
N ILE A 242 15.61 -19.96 -12.72
CA ILE A 242 16.34 -18.93 -11.97
C ILE A 242 16.75 -17.87 -12.96
N VAL A 243 16.20 -16.67 -12.80
CA VAL A 243 16.60 -15.51 -13.59
C VAL A 243 17.67 -14.78 -12.79
N GLY A 244 18.89 -14.79 -13.30
CA GLY A 244 20.10 -14.41 -12.57
C GLY A 244 20.02 -13.10 -11.80
N SER A 245 20.76 -13.07 -10.69
CA SER A 245 21.19 -11.86 -10.01
C SER A 245 22.51 -11.41 -10.65
N ALA A 246 22.78 -10.10 -10.72
CA ALA A 246 24.10 -9.64 -11.18
C ALA A 246 25.19 -10.26 -10.27
N GLU A 247 26.41 -10.47 -10.79
CA GLU A 247 27.53 -10.94 -9.94
C GLU A 247 27.63 -10.05 -8.69
N GLY A 248 27.42 -10.64 -7.51
CA GLY A 248 27.42 -9.95 -6.22
C GLY A 248 26.04 -9.69 -5.57
N GLU A 249 24.93 -9.90 -6.28
CA GLU A 249 23.58 -9.76 -5.69
C GLU A 249 23.14 -11.03 -4.95
N ARG A 250 22.81 -10.90 -3.65
CA ARG A 250 22.35 -12.00 -2.78
C ARG A 250 20.90 -12.46 -3.00
N THR A 251 20.19 -11.91 -3.99
CA THR A 251 18.74 -12.11 -4.14
C THR A 251 18.40 -13.01 -5.32
N LEU A 252 17.68 -14.11 -5.04
CA LEU A 252 17.25 -15.08 -6.05
C LEU A 252 15.89 -14.69 -6.64
N HIS A 253 15.82 -14.48 -7.95
CA HIS A 253 14.56 -14.29 -8.67
C HIS A 253 14.20 -15.56 -9.43
N ARG A 254 12.92 -15.94 -9.36
CA ARG A 254 12.45 -17.16 -10.01
C ARG A 254 11.18 -16.89 -10.80
N ILE A 255 11.07 -17.54 -11.95
CA ILE A 255 9.85 -17.56 -12.75
C ILE A 255 9.24 -18.95 -12.66
N TYR A 256 7.97 -19.00 -12.27
CA TYR A 256 7.18 -20.20 -12.11
C TYR A 256 6.15 -20.30 -13.21
N LYS A 257 6.12 -21.43 -13.91
CA LYS A 257 5.07 -21.79 -14.85
C LYS A 257 4.05 -22.69 -14.18
N LEU A 258 2.78 -22.30 -14.13
CA LEU A 258 1.69 -23.06 -13.53
C LEU A 258 0.66 -23.47 -14.58
N LYS A 259 0.14 -24.70 -14.47
CA LYS A 259 -1.00 -25.20 -15.25
C LYS A 259 -1.88 -26.15 -14.42
N SER A 260 -3.17 -26.22 -14.72
CA SER A 260 -4.08 -27.12 -13.99
C SER A 260 -3.68 -28.60 -14.15
N LYS A 261 -3.90 -29.39 -13.09
CA LYS A 261 -3.71 -30.85 -13.08
C LYS A 261 -4.77 -31.61 -13.90
N SER A 262 -5.91 -30.98 -14.20
CA SER A 262 -7.10 -31.66 -14.74
C SER A 262 -7.64 -31.04 -16.03
N SER A 263 -6.86 -30.24 -16.76
CA SER A 263 -7.39 -29.53 -17.93
C SER A 263 -7.67 -30.49 -19.10
N LYS A 264 -8.95 -30.68 -19.44
CA LYS A 264 -9.34 -30.94 -20.84
C LYS A 264 -9.03 -29.66 -21.63
N SER A 265 -8.25 -29.79 -22.70
CA SER A 265 -7.83 -28.68 -23.55
C SER A 265 -9.04 -27.93 -24.11
N ILE A 266 -9.28 -26.70 -23.66
CA ILE A 266 -10.10 -25.73 -24.38
C ILE A 266 -9.12 -24.85 -25.17
N ILE A 267 -8.41 -25.46 -26.12
CA ILE A 267 -7.60 -24.71 -27.09
C ILE A 267 -8.00 -25.27 -28.45
N ASN A 268 -8.98 -24.61 -29.08
CA ASN A 268 -9.23 -24.63 -30.53
C ASN A 268 -10.29 -23.57 -30.88
N SER A 269 -9.94 -22.31 -30.70
CA SER A 269 -10.59 -21.23 -31.45
C SER A 269 -9.59 -20.12 -31.66
N SER A 270 -9.03 -20.05 -32.88
CA SER A 270 -8.23 -18.91 -33.31
C SER A 270 -9.09 -17.64 -33.19
N PRO A 271 -8.55 -16.52 -32.68
CA PRO A 271 -9.30 -15.28 -32.62
C PRO A 271 -9.66 -14.81 -34.06
N PRO A 272 -10.89 -14.32 -34.31
CA PRO A 272 -11.29 -13.88 -35.64
C PRO A 272 -10.45 -12.67 -36.10
N PRO A 273 -10.21 -12.50 -37.41
CA PRO A 273 -9.47 -11.35 -37.93
C PRO A 273 -10.20 -10.04 -37.63
N ARG A 274 -9.45 -9.00 -37.22
CA ARG A 274 -10.00 -7.68 -36.89
C ARG A 274 -10.55 -6.99 -38.14
N ARG A 275 -11.81 -6.55 -38.10
CA ARG A 275 -12.36 -5.61 -39.10
C ARG A 275 -11.71 -4.24 -38.91
N SER A 276 -11.23 -3.65 -40.00
CA SER A 276 -10.77 -2.26 -40.05
C SER A 276 -11.95 -1.33 -39.74
N VAL A 277 -11.79 -0.46 -38.75
CA VAL A 277 -12.75 0.63 -38.52
C VAL A 277 -12.34 1.75 -39.46
N SER A 278 -13.09 1.92 -40.56
CA SER A 278 -12.98 3.10 -41.41
C SER A 278 -13.60 4.31 -40.71
N THR A 279 -12.83 5.37 -40.60
CA THR A 279 -13.31 6.74 -40.34
C THR A 279 -14.37 7.14 -41.37
N ALA A 280 -15.56 7.57 -40.93
CA ALA A 280 -16.47 8.34 -41.76
C ALA A 280 -17.11 9.45 -40.93
N ALA A 281 -16.94 10.67 -41.44
CA ALA A 281 -17.48 11.92 -40.96
C ALA A 281 -18.94 12.11 -41.41
N THR A 282 -19.65 12.98 -40.67
CA THR A 282 -20.74 13.89 -41.10
C THR A 282 -21.86 13.37 -42.02
N GLY A 283 -23.11 13.46 -41.56
CA GLY A 283 -24.29 13.41 -42.42
C GLY A 283 -25.58 13.76 -41.68
N SER A 284 -26.14 14.92 -41.98
CA SER A 284 -27.42 15.49 -41.52
C SER A 284 -28.65 14.82 -42.15
N GLY A 285 -29.80 14.95 -41.47
CA GLY A 285 -31.15 14.69 -42.00
C GLY A 285 -31.88 13.65 -41.13
N GLY A 286 -33.04 13.88 -40.52
CA GLY A 286 -34.13 14.80 -40.82
C GLY A 286 -35.40 13.96 -41.03
N GLY A 287 -36.40 14.04 -40.13
CA GLY A 287 -37.77 13.60 -40.44
C GLY A 287 -38.55 12.81 -39.37
N ARG A 288 -39.32 13.56 -38.58
CA ARG A 288 -40.77 13.46 -38.24
C ARG A 288 -41.46 12.13 -37.86
N GLY A 289 -42.23 12.27 -36.76
CA GLY A 289 -43.60 11.73 -36.56
C GLY A 289 -43.66 10.54 -35.60
N GLY A 290 -44.52 10.44 -34.58
CA GLY A 290 -45.60 11.24 -33.97
C GLY A 290 -45.85 10.63 -32.57
N ASN A 291 -46.03 11.44 -31.53
CA ASN A 291 -47.30 11.82 -30.87
C ASN A 291 -47.93 10.75 -29.94
N GLN A 292 -48.41 11.27 -28.78
CA GLN A 292 -49.28 10.68 -27.73
C GLN A 292 -48.61 9.73 -26.72
N GLY A 293 -48.78 9.88 -25.40
CA GLY A 293 -49.56 10.82 -24.60
C GLY A 293 -49.33 10.57 -23.11
N ASP A 294 -49.42 11.65 -22.33
CA ASP A 294 -49.92 11.82 -20.96
C ASP A 294 -49.74 10.72 -19.90
N SER A 295 -49.08 11.06 -18.78
CA SER A 295 -49.83 11.48 -17.58
C SER A 295 -48.90 11.85 -16.43
N GLU A 296 -49.24 12.97 -15.81
CA GLU A 296 -48.63 13.62 -14.65
C GLU A 296 -48.79 12.80 -13.36
N GLY A 297 -47.89 13.06 -12.40
CA GLY A 297 -47.97 12.58 -11.03
C GLY A 297 -46.91 13.28 -10.18
N ALA A 298 -47.14 14.56 -9.89
CA ALA A 298 -46.37 15.31 -8.91
C ALA A 298 -46.76 14.85 -7.50
N ASP A 299 -45.77 14.63 -6.64
CA ASP A 299 -45.99 14.68 -5.20
C ASP A 299 -44.81 15.42 -4.56
N GLN A 300 -45.12 16.59 -4.00
CA GLN A 300 -44.25 17.39 -3.15
C GLN A 300 -44.63 17.08 -1.70
N GLY A 301 -43.67 16.64 -0.90
CA GLY A 301 -43.82 16.55 0.55
C GLY A 301 -42.47 16.80 1.20
N GLY A 302 -42.23 18.05 1.61
CA GLY A 302 -41.15 18.37 2.54
C GLY A 302 -41.57 18.02 3.96
N GLU A 303 -40.63 17.53 4.76
CA GLU A 303 -40.72 17.56 6.22
C GLU A 303 -39.32 17.58 6.83
N GLU A 304 -38.97 18.70 7.47
CA GLU A 304 -37.95 18.76 8.51
C GLU A 304 -38.43 17.95 9.73
N SER A 305 -37.56 17.12 10.30
CA SER A 305 -37.61 16.84 11.73
C SER A 305 -36.26 16.35 12.26
N GLY A 306 -35.76 17.03 13.28
CA GLY A 306 -34.67 16.54 14.11
C GLY A 306 -35.12 15.40 15.03
N GLY A 307 -34.19 14.52 15.38
CA GLY A 307 -34.37 13.61 16.51
C GLY A 307 -33.61 12.28 16.42
N LYS A 308 -32.62 12.16 17.32
CA LYS A 308 -32.30 10.96 18.11
C LYS A 308 -31.60 9.75 17.43
N GLY A 309 -30.38 9.51 17.91
CA GLY A 309 -29.61 8.25 17.96
C GLY A 309 -30.19 7.02 17.27
N GLY A 310 -29.75 6.79 16.03
CA GLY A 310 -29.93 5.51 15.34
C GLY A 310 -28.84 4.52 15.78
N GLY A 311 -29.21 3.56 16.63
CA GLY A 311 -28.41 2.36 16.87
C GLY A 311 -28.20 1.62 15.54
N TRP A 312 -26.95 1.38 15.19
CA TRP A 312 -26.60 0.78 13.89
C TRP A 312 -27.04 -0.68 13.83
N SER A 313 -28.03 -0.94 12.98
CA SER A 313 -28.60 -2.24 12.66
C SER A 313 -27.68 -3.07 11.76
N ASN A 314 -27.60 -4.38 12.04
CA ASN A 314 -26.86 -5.45 11.35
C ASN A 314 -25.31 -5.47 11.47
N PRO A 315 -24.73 -6.37 12.30
CA PRO A 315 -23.27 -6.57 12.41
C PRO A 315 -22.53 -6.85 11.09
N LYS A 316 -23.19 -7.51 10.11
CA LYS A 316 -22.56 -7.81 8.81
C LYS A 316 -22.33 -6.55 7.97
N GLU A 317 -23.24 -5.57 8.06
CA GLU A 317 -23.10 -4.30 7.34
C GLU A 317 -22.02 -3.41 7.96
N LYS A 318 -21.97 -3.37 9.30
CA LYS A 318 -20.89 -2.70 10.06
C LYS A 318 -19.51 -3.23 9.66
N LEU A 319 -19.35 -4.56 9.60
CA LEU A 319 -18.11 -5.20 9.15
C LEU A 319 -17.78 -4.88 7.68
N LYS A 320 -18.77 -4.92 6.78
CA LYS A 320 -18.59 -4.58 5.37
C LYS A 320 -18.10 -3.14 5.19
N ARG A 321 -18.68 -2.18 5.94
CA ARG A 321 -18.26 -0.78 5.92
C ARG A 321 -16.83 -0.61 6.42
N TRP A 322 -16.46 -1.25 7.53
CA TRP A 322 -15.09 -1.22 8.02
C TRP A 322 -14.11 -1.80 7.01
N MET A 323 -14.43 -2.93 6.39
CA MET A 323 -13.56 -3.52 5.36
C MET A 323 -13.36 -2.58 4.15
N ALA A 324 -14.39 -1.83 3.75
CA ALA A 324 -14.30 -0.87 2.63
C ALA A 324 -13.42 0.36 2.97
N ASN A 325 -13.45 0.82 4.22
CA ASN A 325 -12.74 2.03 4.66
C ASN A 325 -11.32 1.76 5.16
N LYS A 326 -10.98 0.49 5.40
CA LYS A 326 -9.66 0.06 5.87
C LYS A 326 -8.56 0.37 4.84
N ARG A 327 -7.61 1.23 5.21
CA ARG A 327 -6.36 1.46 4.46
C ARG A 327 -5.21 0.67 5.08
N VAL A 328 -4.18 0.36 4.30
CA VAL A 328 -3.03 -0.43 4.78
C VAL A 328 -1.73 0.30 4.43
N ASN A 329 -0.86 0.44 5.43
CA ASN A 329 0.50 0.92 5.33
C ASN A 329 1.46 -0.28 5.53
N PRO A 330 2.30 -0.61 4.52
CA PRO A 330 3.25 -1.73 4.62
C PRO A 330 4.26 -1.60 5.76
N SER A 331 4.70 -0.38 6.09
CA SER A 331 5.61 -0.15 7.20
C SER A 331 4.96 -0.54 8.53
N ALA A 332 3.69 -0.17 8.71
CA ALA A 332 2.90 -0.57 9.87
C ALA A 332 2.74 -2.10 9.97
N GLU A 333 2.54 -2.81 8.85
CA GLU A 333 2.48 -4.28 8.86
C GLU A 333 3.80 -4.93 9.30
N ARG A 334 4.94 -4.39 8.85
CA ARG A 334 6.27 -4.91 9.18
C ARG A 334 6.63 -4.70 10.64
N ASN A 335 6.37 -3.50 11.17
CA ASN A 335 6.83 -3.11 12.51
C ASN A 335 5.81 -3.35 13.64
N SER A 336 4.52 -3.62 13.34
CA SER A 336 3.47 -3.88 14.37
C SER A 336 3.85 -4.98 15.36
N ALA A 337 4.35 -6.12 14.87
CA ALA A 337 4.70 -7.26 15.72
C ALA A 337 5.87 -6.97 16.68
N PRO A 338 7.04 -6.50 16.21
CA PRO A 338 8.14 -6.16 17.10
C PRO A 338 7.79 -4.99 18.04
N ILE A 339 7.08 -3.96 17.56
CA ILE A 339 6.63 -2.84 18.41
C ILE A 339 5.70 -3.33 19.51
N ALA A 340 4.73 -4.19 19.21
CA ALA A 340 3.85 -4.76 20.23
C ALA A 340 4.62 -5.55 21.31
N ALA A 341 5.66 -6.29 20.93
CA ALA A 341 6.51 -7.01 21.86
C ALA A 341 7.31 -6.06 22.77
N ALA A 342 7.86 -4.99 22.20
CA ALA A 342 8.55 -3.96 22.98
C ALA A 342 7.58 -3.21 23.91
N PHE A 343 6.38 -2.86 23.43
CA PHE A 343 5.32 -2.25 24.23
C PHE A 343 4.97 -3.09 25.46
N LYS A 344 4.76 -4.41 25.28
CA LYS A 344 4.53 -5.35 26.38
C LYS A 344 5.66 -5.30 27.40
N ARG A 345 6.91 -5.45 26.93
CA ARG A 345 8.09 -5.46 27.81
C ARG A 345 8.23 -4.16 28.60
N ILE A 346 8.10 -3.02 27.93
CA ILE A 346 8.24 -1.68 28.54
C ILE A 346 7.12 -1.46 29.56
N LEU A 347 5.87 -1.72 29.20
CA LEU A 347 4.75 -1.56 30.12
C LEU A 347 4.86 -2.49 31.33
N THR A 348 5.22 -3.76 31.15
CA THR A 348 5.45 -4.70 32.27
C THR A 348 6.57 -4.22 33.18
N LYS A 349 7.64 -3.64 32.63
CA LYS A 349 8.76 -3.09 33.39
C LYS A 349 8.35 -1.86 34.22
N TYR A 350 7.55 -0.96 33.65
CA TYR A 350 7.27 0.35 34.26
C TYR A 350 5.88 0.49 34.91
N LYS A 351 4.97 -0.49 34.76
CA LYS A 351 3.58 -0.42 35.26
C LYS A 351 3.45 -0.03 36.73
N LYS A 352 4.33 -0.55 37.60
CA LYS A 352 4.34 -0.23 39.03
C LYS A 352 4.74 1.22 39.25
N SER A 353 5.81 1.68 38.61
CA SER A 353 6.29 3.07 38.73
C SER A 353 5.35 4.10 38.10
N MET A 354 4.52 3.69 37.13
CA MET A 354 3.48 4.52 36.56
C MET A 354 2.19 4.53 37.40
N GLY A 355 2.03 3.59 38.36
CA GLY A 355 0.78 3.44 39.12
C GLY A 355 -0.39 2.93 38.28
N ILE A 356 -0.12 2.13 37.24
CA ILE A 356 -1.17 1.59 36.36
C ILE A 356 -2.00 0.52 37.08
N GLU A 357 -1.36 -0.31 37.91
CA GLU A 357 -2.00 -1.44 38.60
C GLU A 357 -3.12 -0.97 39.54
N THR A 358 -2.96 0.19 40.18
CA THR A 358 -3.98 0.75 41.08
C THR A 358 -5.11 1.44 40.34
N ARG A 359 -4.88 1.93 39.11
CA ARG A 359 -5.89 2.65 38.32
C ARG A 359 -6.77 1.74 37.47
N GLY A 360 -6.38 0.47 37.26
CA GLY A 360 -7.14 -0.49 36.45
C GLY A 360 -7.24 -0.15 34.96
N ALA A 361 -6.58 0.91 34.50
CA ALA A 361 -6.52 1.28 33.08
C ALA A 361 -5.21 1.99 32.72
N VAL A 362 -4.76 1.79 31.50
CA VAL A 362 -3.65 2.50 30.86
C VAL A 362 -4.16 3.27 29.64
N HIS A 363 -3.97 4.58 29.65
CA HIS A 363 -4.34 5.48 28.56
C HIS A 363 -3.13 5.76 27.68
N VAL A 364 -3.23 5.38 26.41
CA VAL A 364 -2.22 5.60 25.38
C VAL A 364 -2.71 6.69 24.43
N PHE A 365 -1.91 7.73 24.21
CA PHE A 365 -2.14 8.73 23.17
C PHE A 365 -1.18 8.50 22.02
N GLU A 366 -1.69 8.32 20.80
CA GLU A 366 -0.87 8.13 19.62
C GLU A 366 -0.93 9.37 18.73
N ILE A 367 0.24 9.93 18.38
CA ILE A 367 0.38 10.95 17.34
C ILE A 367 0.76 10.28 16.03
N ALA A 368 0.14 10.75 14.94
CA ALA A 368 0.33 10.24 13.59
C ALA A 368 -0.03 8.75 13.49
N SER A 369 -1.27 8.41 13.87
CA SER A 369 -1.80 7.04 13.85
C SER A 369 -1.82 6.39 12.46
N GLY A 370 -1.65 7.18 11.39
CA GLY A 370 -1.68 6.78 10.00
C GLY A 370 -2.97 6.06 9.67
N THR A 371 -2.86 4.80 9.26
CA THR A 371 -4.02 3.96 8.93
C THR A 371 -4.78 3.45 10.15
N GLY A 372 -4.21 3.52 11.36
CA GLY A 372 -4.74 2.96 12.61
C GLY A 372 -4.33 1.52 12.91
N GLN A 373 -3.39 0.96 12.14
CA GLN A 373 -2.90 -0.41 12.31
C GLN A 373 -2.28 -0.69 13.68
N HIS A 374 -1.48 0.23 14.21
CA HIS A 374 -0.77 0.04 15.48
C HIS A 374 -1.73 -0.03 16.65
N GLY A 375 -2.61 0.96 16.81
CA GLY A 375 -3.65 0.94 17.85
C GLY A 375 -4.46 -0.35 17.81
N ALA A 376 -4.91 -0.80 16.62
CA ALA A 376 -5.68 -2.04 16.49
C ALA A 376 -4.86 -3.31 16.76
N TYR A 377 -3.56 -3.32 16.47
CA TYR A 377 -2.70 -4.48 16.64
C TYR A 377 -2.14 -4.60 18.07
N ILE A 378 -1.71 -3.50 18.67
CA ILE A 378 -1.00 -3.45 19.96
C ILE A 378 -2.00 -3.62 21.11
N THR A 379 -3.12 -2.90 21.08
CA THR A 379 -4.12 -2.86 22.17
C THR A 379 -4.53 -4.23 22.70
N PRO A 380 -5.00 -5.20 21.89
CA PRO A 380 -5.40 -6.52 22.41
C PRO A 380 -4.21 -7.31 22.97
N ARG A 381 -3.02 -7.15 22.37
CA ARG A 381 -1.81 -7.90 22.79
C ARG A 381 -1.30 -7.40 24.13
N VAL A 382 -1.33 -6.10 24.36
CA VAL A 382 -0.96 -5.48 25.64
C VAL A 382 -2.01 -5.77 26.70
N SER A 383 -3.31 -5.71 26.35
CA SER A 383 -4.39 -6.03 27.29
C SER A 383 -4.26 -7.46 27.83
N ASN A 384 -3.90 -8.43 26.98
CA ASN A 384 -3.67 -9.82 27.41
C ASN A 384 -2.45 -9.98 28.35
N GLU A 385 -1.49 -9.04 28.28
CA GLU A 385 -0.28 -9.07 29.12
C GLU A 385 -0.55 -8.49 30.51
N LEU A 386 -1.17 -7.32 30.55
CA LEU A 386 -1.38 -6.53 31.76
C LEU A 386 -2.67 -6.92 32.50
N LYS A 387 -2.97 -8.22 32.59
CA LYS A 387 -4.19 -8.81 33.21
C LYS A 387 -4.87 -7.86 34.23
N ASP A 388 -6.18 -7.66 34.06
CA ASP A 388 -7.02 -6.76 34.88
C ASP A 388 -6.79 -5.25 34.66
N VAL A 389 -5.92 -4.85 33.72
CA VAL A 389 -5.76 -3.46 33.27
C VAL A 389 -6.37 -3.26 31.89
N LYS A 390 -7.33 -2.33 31.78
CA LYS A 390 -7.91 -1.94 30.49
C LYS A 390 -6.97 -1.02 29.71
N VAL A 391 -6.68 -1.34 28.45
CA VAL A 391 -5.93 -0.44 27.54
C VAL A 391 -6.91 0.47 26.80
N MET A 392 -6.73 1.77 26.94
CA MET A 392 -7.51 2.82 26.25
C MET A 392 -6.59 3.57 25.29
N TRP A 393 -6.80 3.42 23.98
CA TRP A 393 -5.97 4.00 22.93
C TRP A 393 -6.68 5.18 22.27
N GLN A 394 -6.08 6.36 22.34
CA GLN A 394 -6.56 7.59 21.71
C GLN A 394 -5.69 7.88 20.47
N PRO A 395 -6.18 7.57 19.25
CA PRO A 395 -5.48 7.92 18.03
C PRO A 395 -5.60 9.42 17.71
N SER A 396 -4.63 9.96 16.98
CA SER A 396 -4.68 11.31 16.44
C SER A 396 -3.93 11.46 15.13
N GLU A 397 -4.36 12.42 14.34
CA GLU A 397 -3.81 12.74 13.02
C GLU A 397 -3.91 14.23 12.71
N LEU A 398 -3.08 14.70 11.77
CA LEU A 398 -3.09 16.11 11.36
C LEU A 398 -4.38 16.48 10.63
N THR A 399 -4.93 15.55 9.83
CA THR A 399 -6.18 15.72 9.08
C THR A 399 -7.13 14.57 9.35
N THR A 400 -8.39 14.73 8.94
CA THR A 400 -9.42 13.70 9.10
C THR A 400 -9.33 12.58 8.06
N ASP A 401 -8.38 12.63 7.12
CA ASP A 401 -8.37 11.79 5.93
C ASP A 401 -8.27 10.29 6.22
N THR A 402 -7.63 9.91 7.32
CA THR A 402 -7.45 8.50 7.72
C THR A 402 -8.36 8.09 8.86
N PHE A 403 -9.22 8.98 9.36
CA PHE A 403 -10.10 8.68 10.50
C PHE A 403 -10.98 7.46 10.24
N ASP A 404 -11.56 7.38 9.05
CA ASP A 404 -12.36 6.22 8.61
C ASP A 404 -11.56 4.91 8.62
N SER A 405 -10.28 4.96 8.26
CA SER A 405 -9.39 3.80 8.32
C SER A 405 -9.06 3.41 9.75
N ILE A 406 -8.81 4.39 10.62
CA ILE A 406 -8.52 4.16 12.04
C ILE A 406 -9.72 3.47 12.71
N VAL A 407 -10.92 4.03 12.48
CA VAL A 407 -12.18 3.46 12.98
C VAL A 407 -12.41 2.06 12.41
N ALA A 408 -12.14 1.85 11.12
CA ALA A 408 -12.26 0.54 10.48
C ALA A 408 -11.33 -0.51 11.09
N TRP A 409 -10.05 -0.19 11.30
CA TRP A 409 -9.09 -1.11 11.90
C TRP A 409 -9.47 -1.48 13.33
N ALA A 410 -9.85 -0.49 14.13
CA ALA A 410 -10.30 -0.71 15.49
C ALA A 410 -11.59 -1.54 15.54
N GLY A 411 -12.54 -1.26 14.65
CA GLY A 411 -13.79 -2.01 14.53
C GLY A 411 -13.59 -3.47 14.14
N ILE A 412 -12.78 -3.74 13.11
CA ILE A 412 -12.44 -5.10 12.67
C ILE A 412 -11.73 -5.89 13.77
N ALA A 413 -10.92 -5.21 14.60
CA ALA A 413 -10.26 -5.80 15.75
C ALA A 413 -11.20 -6.01 16.97
N GLY A 414 -12.47 -5.59 16.88
CA GLY A 414 -13.43 -5.71 17.99
C GLY A 414 -13.21 -4.69 19.11
N LEU A 415 -12.52 -3.58 18.85
CA LEU A 415 -12.09 -2.61 19.89
C LEU A 415 -12.99 -1.38 19.99
N ARG A 416 -14.11 -1.36 19.26
CA ARG A 416 -15.12 -0.29 19.25
C ARG A 416 -16.55 -0.81 19.40
N ASP A 417 -16.72 -1.97 20.05
CA ASP A 417 -18.06 -2.50 20.29
C ASP A 417 -18.67 -1.89 21.56
N ASP A 418 -19.65 -1.01 21.34
CA ASP A 418 -20.38 -0.26 22.35
C ASP A 418 -21.39 -1.14 23.11
N GLN A 419 -21.92 -2.17 22.47
CA GLN A 419 -22.97 -3.03 23.05
C GLN A 419 -22.48 -3.88 24.22
N ASN A 420 -21.17 -4.20 24.26
CA ASN A 420 -20.54 -4.98 25.31
C ASN A 420 -19.66 -4.14 26.25
N GLY A 421 -19.65 -2.80 26.09
CA GLY A 421 -18.78 -1.89 26.85
C GLY A 421 -17.28 -2.02 26.52
N GLN A 422 -16.94 -2.69 25.42
CA GLN A 422 -15.57 -3.00 25.01
C GLN A 422 -15.02 -1.98 24.00
N ILE A 423 -15.07 -0.71 24.38
CA ILE A 423 -14.31 0.33 23.68
C ILE A 423 -12.92 0.40 24.30
N SER A 424 -11.91 0.09 23.49
CA SER A 424 -10.49 0.20 23.82
C SER A 424 -9.72 1.08 22.85
N VAL A 425 -10.27 1.39 21.67
CA VAL A 425 -9.74 2.40 20.75
C VAL A 425 -10.81 3.48 20.52
N LEU A 426 -10.47 4.71 20.91
CA LEU A 426 -11.35 5.88 20.89
C LEU A 426 -11.47 6.47 19.47
N ASP A 427 -12.40 7.41 19.28
CA ASP A 427 -12.48 8.16 18.02
C ASP A 427 -11.21 8.98 17.83
N PRO A 428 -10.62 9.00 16.62
CA PRO A 428 -9.45 9.81 16.35
C PRO A 428 -9.74 11.30 16.52
N VAL A 429 -8.73 12.03 17.00
CA VAL A 429 -8.79 13.49 17.19
C VAL A 429 -7.79 14.18 16.28
N VAL A 430 -8.08 15.43 15.91
CA VAL A 430 -7.17 16.24 15.09
C VAL A 430 -6.10 16.86 15.98
N VAL A 431 -4.83 16.62 15.66
CA VAL A 431 -3.68 17.21 16.37
C VAL A 431 -2.62 17.63 15.36
N ASP A 432 -2.34 18.93 15.33
CA ASP A 432 -1.14 19.46 14.69
C ASP A 432 0.02 19.49 15.70
N ALA A 433 0.89 18.49 15.58
CA ALA A 433 2.03 18.30 16.46
C ALA A 433 3.09 19.40 16.36
N SER A 434 3.02 20.31 15.37
CA SER A 434 3.92 21.47 15.27
C SER A 434 3.52 22.65 16.15
N THR A 435 2.31 22.60 16.75
CA THR A 435 1.70 23.70 17.51
C THR A 435 1.66 23.44 19.03
N ASP A 436 1.08 24.35 19.83
CA ASP A 436 0.77 24.10 21.25
C ASP A 436 -0.58 23.37 21.39
N TRP A 437 -0.60 22.09 21.02
CA TRP A 437 -1.82 21.27 20.93
C TRP A 437 -2.31 20.71 22.27
N ALA A 438 -1.48 20.68 23.31
CA ALA A 438 -1.76 19.95 24.55
C ALA A 438 -2.98 20.49 25.30
N LYS A 439 -3.13 21.82 25.40
CA LYS A 439 -4.29 22.44 26.06
C LYS A 439 -5.60 22.11 25.35
N SER A 440 -5.61 22.21 24.03
CA SER A 440 -6.77 21.88 23.20
C SER A 440 -7.16 20.41 23.32
N LEU A 441 -6.16 19.50 23.30
CA LEU A 441 -6.42 18.07 23.49
C LEU A 441 -6.99 17.78 24.88
N LEU A 442 -6.46 18.40 25.93
CA LEU A 442 -6.97 18.22 27.30
C LEU A 442 -8.38 18.78 27.45
N ALA A 443 -8.69 19.91 26.81
CA ALA A 443 -10.04 20.47 26.79
C ALA A 443 -11.02 19.56 26.03
N GLN A 444 -10.59 18.95 24.93
CA GLN A 444 -11.42 18.06 24.12
C GLN A 444 -11.66 16.70 24.80
N THR A 445 -10.63 16.12 25.42
CA THR A 445 -10.68 14.73 25.91
C THR A 445 -10.89 14.63 27.42
N GLY A 446 -10.49 15.64 28.18
CA GLY A 446 -10.50 15.63 29.65
C GLY A 446 -9.56 14.60 30.27
N LYS A 447 -8.58 14.06 29.52
CA LYS A 447 -7.72 12.96 29.97
C LYS A 447 -6.24 13.30 29.87
N LYS A 448 -5.49 12.98 30.93
CA LYS A 448 -4.04 12.76 30.86
C LYS A 448 -3.75 11.34 30.39
N TYR A 449 -2.54 11.10 29.91
CA TYR A 449 -2.12 9.81 29.35
C TYR A 449 -0.97 9.18 30.15
N ASP A 450 -0.97 7.86 30.21
CA ASP A 450 0.10 7.08 30.85
C ASP A 450 1.25 6.85 29.88
N VAL A 451 0.92 6.68 28.60
CA VAL A 451 1.87 6.57 27.51
C VAL A 451 1.47 7.50 26.38
N MET A 452 2.44 8.22 25.83
CA MET A 452 2.35 8.84 24.52
C MET A 452 3.21 8.04 23.54
N TYR A 453 2.69 7.78 22.34
CA TYR A 453 3.34 6.97 21.33
C TYR A 453 3.42 7.70 20.00
N VAL A 454 4.59 7.63 19.37
CA VAL A 454 4.85 8.23 18.06
C VAL A 454 5.63 7.23 17.22
N CYS A 455 5.22 6.99 15.98
CA CYS A 455 5.88 6.04 15.10
C CYS A 455 6.17 6.66 13.74
N ASN A 456 7.44 6.64 13.32
CA ASN A 456 7.86 7.07 11.99
C ASN A 456 7.30 8.44 11.56
N CYS A 457 7.31 9.42 12.47
CA CYS A 457 6.74 10.75 12.25
C CYS A 457 7.84 11.83 12.19
N ILE A 458 8.68 11.93 13.23
CA ILE A 458 9.59 13.09 13.42
C ILE A 458 10.66 13.28 12.35
N HIS A 459 10.94 12.24 11.54
CA HIS A 459 11.93 12.31 10.47
C HIS A 459 11.31 12.63 9.10
N ILE A 460 9.99 12.51 8.95
CA ILE A 460 9.21 12.90 7.76
C ILE A 460 8.44 14.21 8.00
N ALA A 461 8.94 15.05 8.91
CA ALA A 461 8.31 16.30 9.30
C ALA A 461 9.37 17.30 9.76
N PRO A 462 9.10 18.62 9.74
CA PRO A 462 10.03 19.63 10.24
C PRO A 462 10.40 19.42 11.72
N TRP A 463 11.53 19.99 12.16
CA TRP A 463 11.98 19.89 13.55
C TRP A 463 10.94 20.40 14.56
N SER A 464 10.15 21.42 14.17
CA SER A 464 9.06 21.96 14.97
C SER A 464 8.06 20.90 15.45
N VAL A 465 7.86 19.82 14.70
CA VAL A 465 7.02 18.68 15.10
C VAL A 465 7.64 17.90 16.25
N ALA A 466 8.95 17.64 16.24
CA ALA A 466 9.62 16.99 17.36
C ALA A 466 9.56 17.86 18.63
N GLN A 467 9.74 19.18 18.48
CA GLN A 467 9.61 20.14 19.58
C GLN A 467 8.19 20.18 20.15
N GLY A 468 7.17 20.24 19.29
CA GLY A 468 5.78 20.23 19.72
C GLY A 468 5.35 18.88 20.31
N ILE A 469 5.92 17.75 19.88
CA ILE A 469 5.77 16.44 20.53
C ILE A 469 6.34 16.48 21.95
N MET A 470 7.58 16.93 22.14
CA MET A 470 8.21 16.99 23.47
C MET A 470 7.45 17.93 24.42
N ARG A 471 7.12 19.13 23.94
CA ARG A 471 6.31 20.12 24.67
C ARG A 471 4.96 19.54 25.07
N GLY A 472 4.24 18.99 24.11
CA GLY A 472 2.90 18.49 24.34
C GLY A 472 2.91 17.25 25.24
N ALA A 473 3.93 16.39 25.14
CA ALA A 473 4.12 15.27 26.04
C ALA A 473 4.33 15.74 27.50
N GLY A 474 5.13 16.79 27.72
CA GLY A 474 5.23 17.46 29.02
C GLY A 474 3.88 17.97 29.53
N GLY A 475 3.00 18.41 28.63
CA GLY A 475 1.63 18.84 28.93
C GLY A 475 0.65 17.69 29.22
N VAL A 476 0.68 16.56 28.52
CA VAL A 476 -0.41 15.56 28.54
C VAL A 476 -0.07 14.25 29.23
N VAL A 477 1.22 13.89 29.30
CA VAL A 477 1.66 12.66 29.98
C VAL A 477 1.59 12.86 31.50
N ARG A 478 1.19 11.84 32.25
CA ARG A 478 1.19 11.86 33.73
C ARG A 478 2.61 11.85 34.28
N ASN A 479 2.81 12.39 35.49
CA ASN A 479 4.09 12.23 36.18
C ASN A 479 4.43 10.73 36.30
N GLY A 480 5.65 10.37 35.95
CA GLY A 480 6.11 8.99 35.86
C GLY A 480 5.68 8.22 34.60
N GLY A 481 4.78 8.77 33.78
CA GLY A 481 4.36 8.21 32.50
C GLY A 481 5.45 8.29 31.42
N LEU A 482 5.17 7.70 30.25
CA LEU A 482 6.17 7.48 29.22
C LEU A 482 5.83 8.20 27.90
N LEU A 483 6.85 8.66 27.19
CA LEU A 483 6.81 8.97 25.76
C LEU A 483 7.67 7.93 25.05
N MET A 484 7.07 7.20 24.11
CA MET A 484 7.69 6.13 23.34
C MET A 484 7.72 6.52 21.88
N MET A 485 8.92 6.70 21.31
CA MET A 485 9.07 7.14 19.93
C MET A 485 9.82 6.08 19.12
N TYR A 486 9.18 5.56 18.08
CA TYR A 486 9.75 4.58 17.17
C TYR A 486 10.27 5.25 15.88
N GLY A 487 11.49 4.91 15.49
CA GLY A 487 12.07 5.31 14.20
C GLY A 487 13.58 5.09 14.12
N PRO A 488 14.21 5.54 13.03
CA PRO A 488 15.66 5.63 12.92
C PRO A 488 16.15 6.85 13.68
N TYR A 489 17.36 6.74 14.24
CA TYR A 489 18.01 7.83 14.97
C TYR A 489 19.51 7.85 14.69
N ALA A 490 20.10 9.05 14.73
CA ALA A 490 21.53 9.22 14.90
C ALA A 490 21.89 9.20 16.40
N VAL A 491 23.10 8.77 16.73
CA VAL A 491 23.59 8.76 18.11
C VAL A 491 24.88 9.56 18.18
N ASN A 492 24.86 10.70 18.87
CA ASN A 492 26.02 11.60 19.01
C ASN A 492 26.56 12.10 17.66
N GLY A 493 25.65 12.48 16.76
CA GLY A 493 25.93 12.91 15.39
C GLY A 493 26.26 11.76 14.43
N ILE A 494 26.35 10.52 14.93
CA ILE A 494 26.73 9.36 14.12
C ILE A 494 25.46 8.64 13.66
N LEU A 495 25.16 8.79 12.38
CA LEU A 495 24.08 8.05 11.73
C LEU A 495 24.62 6.77 11.10
N THR A 496 24.23 5.62 11.66
CA THR A 496 24.61 4.31 11.16
C THR A 496 23.39 3.38 11.08
N PRO A 497 23.45 2.32 10.25
CA PRO A 497 24.46 2.06 9.21
C PRO A 497 24.20 2.90 7.94
N GLU A 498 24.96 2.65 6.88
CA GLU A 498 24.86 3.38 5.59
C GLU A 498 23.42 3.44 5.05
N SER A 499 22.59 2.42 5.30
CA SER A 499 21.16 2.44 4.93
C SER A 499 20.42 3.65 5.50
N ASN A 500 20.72 4.02 6.75
CA ASN A 500 20.07 5.13 7.42
C ASN A 500 20.63 6.47 6.91
N GLN A 501 21.92 6.53 6.56
CA GLN A 501 22.52 7.72 5.94
C GLN A 501 21.90 8.02 4.57
N ARG A 502 21.70 6.98 3.74
CA ARG A 502 21.00 7.15 2.46
C ARG A 502 19.56 7.60 2.69
N PHE A 503 18.88 7.02 3.69
CA PHE A 503 17.49 7.38 4.03
C PHE A 503 17.39 8.84 4.47
N ASP A 504 18.32 9.29 5.30
CA ASP A 504 18.43 10.67 5.77
C ASP A 504 18.67 11.67 4.65
N LYS A 505 19.58 11.34 3.72
CA LYS A 505 19.79 12.12 2.50
C LYS A 505 18.52 12.19 1.67
N TRP A 506 17.87 11.06 1.44
CA TRP A 506 16.63 10.99 0.68
C TRP A 506 15.51 11.84 1.29
N LEU A 507 15.39 11.85 2.62
CA LEU A 507 14.44 12.70 3.34
C LEU A 507 14.74 14.19 3.10
N ARG A 508 16.00 14.61 3.24
CA ARG A 508 16.41 16.01 3.02
C ARG A 508 16.27 16.46 1.57
N ASP A 509 16.44 15.54 0.61
CA ASP A 509 16.21 15.82 -0.80
C ASP A 509 14.72 16.08 -1.09
N LYS A 510 13.80 15.54 -0.26
CA LYS A 510 12.36 15.82 -0.36
C LYS A 510 12.00 17.16 0.27
N ASP A 511 12.52 17.39 1.46
CA ASP A 511 12.33 18.61 2.24
C ASP A 511 13.56 18.81 3.14
N PRO A 512 14.28 19.94 3.03
CA PRO A 512 15.46 20.20 3.85
C PRO A 512 15.21 20.17 5.36
N GLU A 513 13.98 20.37 5.81
CA GLU A 513 13.60 20.31 7.24
C GLU A 513 13.37 18.86 7.73
N PHE A 514 13.22 17.89 6.82
CA PHE A 514 13.09 16.48 7.17
C PHE A 514 14.44 15.88 7.53
N GLY A 515 14.42 14.69 8.13
CA GLY A 515 15.66 13.99 8.46
C GLY A 515 15.62 13.11 9.68
N VAL A 516 16.52 12.13 9.70
CA VAL A 516 16.78 11.34 10.90
C VAL A 516 17.28 12.27 12.01
N ARG A 517 16.66 12.16 13.18
CA ARG A 517 16.95 13.01 14.34
C ARG A 517 18.05 12.38 15.20
N ASP A 518 18.87 13.22 15.81
CA ASP A 518 19.82 12.75 16.80
C ASP A 518 19.13 12.55 18.15
N ILE A 519 19.53 11.50 18.87
CA ILE A 519 19.07 11.26 20.23
C ILE A 519 19.43 12.42 21.15
N LYS A 520 20.63 13.00 21.00
CA LYS A 520 21.08 14.10 21.84
C LYS A 520 20.18 15.32 21.70
N ASP A 521 19.78 15.66 20.47
CA ASP A 521 18.86 16.78 20.22
C ASP A 521 17.48 16.53 20.85
N LEU A 522 17.01 15.27 20.83
CA LEU A 522 15.76 14.87 21.46
C LEU A 522 15.84 14.88 22.99
N GLU A 523 16.98 14.51 23.57
CA GLU A 523 17.24 14.62 25.01
C GLU A 523 17.22 16.08 25.46
N GLU A 524 17.98 16.95 24.79
CA GLU A 524 18.03 18.39 25.10
C GLU A 524 16.65 19.05 24.95
N GLU A 525 15.88 18.69 23.92
CA GLU A 525 14.51 19.20 23.76
C GLU A 525 13.55 18.63 24.79
N GLY A 526 13.69 17.35 25.16
CA GLY A 526 12.86 16.68 26.15
C GLY A 526 13.04 17.24 27.56
N GLU A 527 14.29 17.54 27.96
CA GLU A 527 14.61 18.09 29.28
C GLU A 527 13.86 19.39 29.59
N LYS A 528 13.66 20.24 28.59
CA LYS A 528 12.90 21.50 28.69
C LYS A 528 11.46 21.30 29.19
N TYR A 529 10.91 20.11 29.00
CA TYR A 529 9.53 19.77 29.33
C TYR A 529 9.42 18.59 30.32
N GLY A 530 10.49 18.31 31.07
CA GLY A 530 10.53 17.26 32.07
C GLY A 530 10.48 15.85 31.49
N MET A 531 10.97 15.66 30.26
CA MET A 531 11.08 14.36 29.62
C MET A 531 12.52 13.88 29.63
N LYS A 532 12.79 12.87 30.45
CA LYS A 532 14.12 12.28 30.60
C LYS A 532 14.23 10.97 29.82
N LEU A 533 15.22 10.82 28.95
CA LEU A 533 15.49 9.54 28.29
C LEU A 533 15.91 8.50 29.35
N ILE A 534 15.26 7.34 29.34
CA ILE A 534 15.53 6.26 30.32
C ILE A 534 15.88 4.93 29.68
N GLU A 535 15.58 4.75 28.39
CA GLU A 535 15.84 3.50 27.69
C GLU A 535 15.84 3.71 26.17
N MET A 536 16.79 3.07 25.49
CA MET A 536 16.75 2.86 24.04
C MET A 536 16.63 1.37 23.77
N VAL A 537 15.64 0.99 22.96
CA VAL A 537 15.34 -0.40 22.65
C VAL A 537 15.65 -0.62 21.18
N GLU A 538 16.64 -1.47 20.91
CA GLU A 538 16.94 -1.88 19.54
C GLU A 538 15.75 -2.58 18.90
N MET A 539 15.42 -2.16 17.68
CA MET A 539 14.34 -2.70 16.89
C MET A 539 14.86 -3.26 15.58
N PRO A 540 14.10 -4.17 14.93
CA PRO A 540 14.42 -4.57 13.58
C PRO A 540 14.56 -3.34 12.67
N ALA A 541 15.39 -3.50 11.66
CA ALA A 541 15.66 -2.52 10.63
C ALA A 541 16.61 -1.36 10.98
N ASN A 542 17.39 -1.49 12.07
CA ASN A 542 18.23 -0.41 12.64
C ASN A 542 17.40 0.77 13.15
N ASN A 543 16.19 0.47 13.62
CA ASN A 543 15.33 1.41 14.31
C ASN A 543 15.50 1.26 15.82
N PHE A 544 15.03 2.25 16.56
CA PHE A 544 14.91 2.19 18.00
C PHE A 544 13.49 2.52 18.42
N ILE A 545 13.08 2.01 19.59
CA ILE A 545 12.13 2.72 20.43
C ILE A 545 12.93 3.46 21.48
N VAL A 546 12.84 4.79 21.47
CA VAL A 546 13.40 5.64 22.52
C VAL A 546 12.30 5.91 23.53
N VAL A 547 12.62 5.73 24.81
CA VAL A 547 11.66 5.82 25.91
C VAL A 547 12.08 6.97 26.81
N PHE A 548 11.27 8.03 26.79
CA PHE A 548 11.37 9.13 27.73
C PHE A 548 10.37 8.90 28.87
N LYS A 549 10.78 9.23 30.09
CA LYS A 549 9.92 9.24 31.26
C LYS A 549 9.68 10.67 31.69
N LYS A 550 8.41 10.99 31.93
CA LYS A 550 8.04 12.27 32.52
C LYS A 550 8.48 12.32 33.97
N THR A 551 9.38 13.23 34.30
CA THR A 551 9.76 13.56 35.67
C THR A 551 8.79 14.59 36.23
N GLU A 552 8.74 14.70 37.56
CA GLU A 552 8.06 15.84 38.18
C GLU A 552 8.80 17.10 37.73
N THR A 553 8.06 18.05 37.17
CA THR A 553 8.56 19.40 36.93
C THR A 553 8.45 20.10 38.27
N ASN A 554 9.59 20.59 38.79
CA ASN A 554 9.63 21.41 40.00
C ASN A 554 8.76 22.64 39.85
#